data_AF-A0A2N6IMQ9-F1
#
_entry.id   AF-A0A2N6IMQ9-F1
#
_cell.length_a   1.000
_cell.length_b   1.000
_cell.length_c   1.000
_cell.angle_alpha   90.00
_cell.angle_beta   90.00
_cell.angle_gamma   90.00
#
_symmetry.space_group_name_H-M   'P 1'
#
loop_
_entity.id
_entity.type
_entity.pdbx_description
1 polymer ?
#
loop_
_entity_poly.entity_id
_entity_poly.type
_entity_poly.pdbx_seq_one_letter_code
_entity_poly.pdbx_strand_id
1 'polypeptide(L)'
;MHVVVTGRIEGSKTYEGKRYTQVMTPAADAYSRPQLVEIRSKSRLGDKGEEISCQCILGGFQRKAYETKDKQSGEIVKVIPVEHTLDLCEE
;
A
#
# COMPACT_ATOMS: atom_id res chain seq x y z
N MET A 1 -3.20 -6.60 12.99
CA MET A 1 -2.28 -5.58 13.54
C MET A 1 -2.83 -4.22 13.17
N HIS A 2 -2.97 -3.28 14.12
CA HIS A 2 -3.46 -1.93 13.83
C HIS A 2 -2.29 -1.00 13.52
N VAL A 3 -2.44 -0.14 12.53
CA VAL A 3 -1.46 0.87 12.11
C VAL A 3 -2.17 2.20 11.87
N VAL A 4 -1.43 3.31 12.01
CA VAL A 4 -1.90 4.63 11.58
C VAL A 4 -1.19 4.97 10.28
N VAL A 5 -1.97 5.34 9.25
CA VAL A 5 -1.43 5.82 7.99
C VAL A 5 -1.66 7.32 7.91
N THR A 6 -0.58 8.07 7.76
CA THR A 6 -0.59 9.52 7.60
C THR A 6 0.10 9.88 6.30
N GLY A 7 -0.50 10.79 5.53
CA GLY A 7 0.07 11.23 4.26
C GLY A 7 -0.92 11.96 3.36
N ARG A 8 -0.47 12.28 2.16
CA ARG A 8 -1.25 13.00 1.15
C ARG A 8 -1.90 12.05 0.15
N ILE A 9 -3.16 12.28 -0.18
CA ILE A 9 -3.86 11.51 -1.21
C ILE A 9 -3.32 11.85 -2.60
N GLU A 10 -2.83 10.86 -3.32
CA GLU A 10 -2.35 11.01 -4.71
C GLU A 10 -3.45 10.70 -5.73
N GLY A 11 -4.42 9.88 -5.34
CA GLY A 11 -5.58 9.53 -6.16
C GLY A 11 -6.39 8.40 -5.55
N SER A 12 -7.55 8.14 -6.15
CA SER A 12 -8.42 7.04 -5.74
C SER A 12 -9.08 6.39 -6.95
N LYS A 13 -9.27 5.08 -6.90
CA LYS A 13 -10.07 4.31 -7.87
C LYS A 13 -11.13 3.51 -7.14
N THR A 14 -12.21 3.17 -7.86
CA THR A 14 -13.24 2.26 -7.36
C THR A 14 -13.24 1.00 -8.22
N TYR A 15 -13.26 -0.16 -7.58
CA TYR A 15 -13.36 -1.45 -8.25
C TYR A 15 -14.19 -2.40 -7.38
N GLU A 16 -15.17 -3.07 -8.00
CA GLU A 16 -16.08 -4.01 -7.34
C GLU A 16 -16.69 -3.49 -6.02
N GLY A 17 -17.12 -2.21 -6.01
CA GLY A 17 -17.73 -1.59 -4.85
C GLY A 17 -16.76 -1.25 -3.69
N LYS A 18 -15.46 -1.51 -3.86
CA LYS A 18 -14.40 -1.07 -2.94
C LYS A 18 -13.67 0.14 -3.51
N ARG A 19 -13.32 1.06 -2.63
CA ARG A 19 -12.45 2.20 -2.95
C ARG A 19 -11.02 1.86 -2.56
N TYR A 20 -10.11 2.27 -3.42
CA TYR A 20 -8.68 2.09 -3.26
C TYR A 20 -8.03 3.47 -3.38
N THR A 21 -7.55 3.99 -2.26
CA THR A 21 -6.96 5.33 -2.17
C THR A 21 -5.46 5.21 -2.03
N GLN A 22 -4.72 5.83 -2.95
CA GLN A 22 -3.27 5.90 -2.90
C GLN A 22 -2.84 7.08 -2.04
N VAL A 23 -2.00 6.81 -1.04
CA VAL A 23 -1.52 7.78 -0.06
C VAL A 23 0.01 7.80 -0.09
N MET A 24 0.57 8.97 -0.34
CA MET A 24 2.00 9.22 -0.22
C MET A 24 2.32 9.60 1.22
N THR A 25 3.08 8.74 1.89
CA THR A 25 3.53 8.96 3.28
C THR A 25 4.69 9.96 3.33
N PRO A 26 4.92 10.65 4.46
CA PRO A 26 6.13 11.45 4.65
C PRO A 26 7.40 10.63 4.42
N ALA A 27 8.39 11.22 3.75
CA ALA A 27 9.71 10.59 3.64
C ALA A 27 10.39 10.52 5.01
N ALA A 28 11.24 9.51 5.20
CA ALA A 28 12.02 9.37 6.44
C ALA A 28 13.08 10.48 6.61
N ASP A 29 13.55 11.05 5.49
CA ASP A 29 14.55 12.13 5.42
C ASP A 29 14.41 12.89 4.09
N ALA A 30 15.21 13.96 3.92
CA ALA A 30 15.14 14.88 2.77
C ALA A 30 15.54 14.27 1.42
N TYR A 31 16.24 13.13 1.40
CA TYR A 31 16.75 12.49 0.18
C TYR A 31 16.07 11.15 -0.11
N SER A 32 15.31 10.63 0.85
CA SER A 32 14.52 9.40 0.71
C SER A 32 13.26 9.63 -0.15
N ARG A 33 12.93 8.63 -0.96
CA ARG A 33 11.65 8.61 -1.69
C ARG A 33 10.50 8.28 -0.73
N PRO A 34 9.41 9.09 -0.72
CA PRO A 34 8.17 8.77 -0.02
C PRO A 34 7.65 7.38 -0.35
N GLN A 35 7.10 6.68 0.63
CA GLN A 35 6.42 5.41 0.39
C GLN A 35 4.99 5.69 -0.09
N LEU A 36 4.53 4.93 -1.08
CA LEU A 36 3.15 4.97 -1.55
C LEU A 36 2.43 3.73 -1.03
N VAL A 37 1.30 3.93 -0.35
CA VAL A 37 0.46 2.85 0.16
C VAL A 37 -0.96 2.96 -0.42
N GLU A 38 -1.65 1.83 -0.54
CA GLU A 38 -3.04 1.77 -1.01
C GLU A 38 -3.95 1.36 0.16
N ILE A 39 -4.90 2.22 0.51
CA ILE A 39 -5.89 1.96 1.56
C ILE A 39 -7.21 1.54 0.91
N ARG A 40 -7.76 0.42 1.38
CA ARG A 40 -9.06 -0.10 0.97
C ARG A 40 -10.15 0.37 1.94
N SER A 41 -11.25 0.85 1.40
CA SER A 41 -12.40 1.31 2.17
C SER A 41 -13.71 1.17 1.38
N LYS A 42 -14.84 1.29 2.07
CA LYS A 42 -16.16 1.52 1.47
C LYS A 42 -16.42 3.01 1.28
N SER A 43 -16.06 3.82 2.27
CA SER A 43 -16.24 5.28 2.24
C SER A 43 -15.10 6.01 1.53
N ARG A 44 -15.38 7.25 1.13
CA ARG A 44 -14.35 8.15 0.58
C ARG A 44 -13.45 8.64 1.72
N LEU A 45 -12.13 8.60 1.51
CA LEU A 45 -11.16 9.13 2.49
C LEU A 45 -10.92 10.64 2.32
N GLY A 46 -11.02 11.16 1.10
CA GLY A 46 -10.81 12.57 0.79
C GLY A 46 -10.64 12.83 -0.70
N ASP A 47 -10.18 14.04 -1.02
CA ASP A 47 -9.82 14.52 -2.34
C ASP A 47 -8.30 14.44 -2.60
N LYS A 48 -7.90 14.42 -3.88
CA LYS A 48 -6.48 14.42 -4.24
C LYS A 48 -5.82 15.69 -3.74
N GLY A 49 -4.66 15.54 -3.09
CA GLY A 49 -3.91 16.63 -2.49
C GLY A 49 -4.23 16.86 -1.01
N GLU A 50 -5.31 16.28 -0.48
CA GLU A 50 -5.62 16.36 0.95
C GLU A 50 -4.69 15.49 1.78
N GLU A 51 -4.33 15.99 2.96
CA GLU A 51 -3.65 15.22 3.99
C GLU A 51 -4.65 14.46 4.85
N ILE A 52 -4.36 13.20 5.12
CA ILE A 52 -5.19 12.34 5.96
C ILE A 52 -4.36 11.69 7.06
N SER A 53 -5.02 11.30 8.13
CA SER A 53 -4.48 10.43 9.17
C SER A 53 -5.58 9.47 9.61
N CYS A 54 -5.45 8.19 9.29
CA CYS A 54 -6.48 7.19 9.57
C CYS A 54 -5.92 5.91 10.17
N GLN A 55 -6.73 5.23 10.98
CA GLN A 55 -6.41 3.90 11.50
C GLN A 55 -6.76 2.84 10.47
N CYS A 56 -5.85 1.90 10.27
CA CYS A 56 -6.02 0.78 9.37
C CYS A 56 -5.65 -0.54 10.06
N ILE A 57 -6.23 -1.62 9.57
CA ILE A 57 -5.79 -2.98 9.86
C ILE A 57 -4.75 -3.35 8.80
N LEU A 58 -3.51 -3.59 9.21
CA LEU A 58 -2.50 -4.18 8.33
C LEU A 58 -2.76 -5.69 8.24
N GLY A 59 -3.06 -6.12 7.03
CA GLY A 59 -3.11 -7.52 6.62
C GLY A 59 -2.02 -7.86 5.62
N GLY A 60 -2.04 -9.10 5.18
CA GLY A 60 -1.22 -9.56 4.07
C GLY A 60 -1.36 -11.05 3.88
N PHE A 61 -0.96 -11.52 2.70
CA PHE A 61 -0.97 -12.93 2.37
C PHE A 61 0.20 -13.26 1.45
N GLN A 62 0.66 -14.51 1.55
CA GLN A 62 1.68 -15.03 0.67
C GLN A 62 1.06 -15.37 -0.69
N ARG A 63 1.63 -14.85 -1.77
CA ARG A 63 1.24 -15.22 -3.13
C ARG A 63 1.98 -16.50 -3.57
N LYS A 64 1.52 -17.08 -4.68
CA LYS A 64 2.15 -18.27 -5.27
C LYS A 64 3.63 -17.96 -5.57
N ALA A 65 4.51 -18.86 -5.12
CA ALA A 65 5.93 -18.76 -5.40
C ALA A 65 6.19 -18.86 -6.91
N TYR A 66 7.17 -18.11 -7.40
CA TYR A 66 7.60 -18.16 -8.79
C TYR A 66 9.13 -18.13 -8.88
N GLU A 67 9.66 -18.72 -9.96
CA GLU A 67 11.08 -18.65 -10.26
C GLU A 67 11.36 -17.43 -11.12
N THR A 68 12.45 -16.74 -10.83
CA THR A 68 12.94 -15.62 -11.62
C THR A 68 14.43 -15.75 -11.82
N LYS A 69 14.92 -15.32 -12.98
CA LYS A 69 16.36 -15.30 -13.26
C LYS A 69 16.94 -14.00 -12.74
N ASP A 70 17.90 -14.10 -11.83
CA ASP A 70 18.64 -12.94 -11.35
C ASP A 70 19.41 -12.31 -12.51
N LYS A 71 19.26 -10.99 -12.68
CA LYS A 71 19.82 -10.27 -13.83
C LYS A 71 21.35 -10.08 -13.75
N GLN A 72 21.94 -10.19 -12.57
CA GLN A 72 23.37 -9.98 -12.35
C GLN A 72 24.15 -11.30 -12.43
N SER A 73 23.67 -12.34 -11.75
CA SER A 73 24.33 -13.64 -11.62
C SER A 73 23.85 -14.67 -12.65
N GLY A 74 22.63 -14.52 -13.17
CA GLY A 74 22.00 -15.50 -14.06
C GLY A 74 21.44 -16.73 -13.35
N GLU A 75 21.48 -16.78 -12.01
CA GLU A 75 20.92 -17.87 -11.21
C GLU A 75 19.39 -17.85 -11.23
N ILE A 76 18.78 -19.05 -11.17
CA ILE A 76 17.33 -19.18 -10.98
C ILE A 76 17.04 -19.08 -9.49
N VAL A 77 16.32 -18.03 -9.10
CA VAL A 77 15.93 -17.77 -7.71
C VAL A 77 14.44 -18.00 -7.55
N LYS A 78 14.07 -18.73 -6.49
CA LYS A 78 12.67 -18.90 -6.08
C LYS A 78 12.23 -17.72 -5.23
N VAL A 79 11.25 -16.96 -5.70
CA VAL A 79 10.65 -15.83 -4.99
C VAL A 79 9.35 -16.26 -4.35
N ILE A 80 9.18 -15.91 -3.07
CA ILE A 80 7.95 -16.11 -2.31
C ILE A 80 7.41 -14.72 -1.94
N PRO A 81 6.56 -14.12 -2.80
CA PRO A 81 6.05 -12.77 -2.56
C PRO A 81 5.06 -12.73 -1.39
N VAL A 82 5.18 -11.68 -0.56
CA VAL A 82 4.18 -11.30 0.44
C VAL A 82 3.54 -10.00 0.01
N GLU A 83 2.22 -9.99 -0.11
CA GLU A 83 1.47 -8.76 -0.38
C GLU A 83 0.84 -8.24 0.89
N HIS A 84 1.01 -6.95 1.13
CA HIS A 84 0.39 -6.25 2.24
C HIS A 84 -0.90 -5.58 1.80
N THR A 85 -1.87 -5.53 2.71
CA THR A 85 -3.14 -4.83 2.51
C THR A 85 -3.40 -3.91 3.68
N LEU A 86 -3.91 -2.71 3.40
CA LEU A 86 -4.40 -1.78 4.41
C LEU A 86 -5.90 -1.65 4.26
N ASP A 87 -6.65 -2.06 5.27
CA ASP A 87 -8.09 -1.89 5.32
C ASP A 87 -8.41 -0.80 6.35
N LEU A 88 -9.18 0.21 5.94
CA LEU A 88 -9.63 1.26 6.84
C LEU A 88 -10.44 0.65 7.99
N CYS A 89 -10.16 1.06 9.22
CA CYS A 89 -11.06 0.80 10.34
C CYS A 89 -12.31 1.68 10.16
N GLU A 90 -13.40 1.10 9.66
CA GLU A 90 -14.68 1.81 9.53
C GLU A 90 -15.44 1.74 10.86
N GLU A 91 -15.91 2.89 11.35
CA GLU A 91 -16.85 2.99 12.47
C GLU A 91 -18.26 2.52 12.09
#